data_AF-A0A2M8F2X2-F1
#
_entry.id   AF-A0A2M8F2X2-F1
#
_cell.length_a   1.000
_cell.length_b   1.000
_cell.length_c   1.000
_cell.angle_alpha   90.00
_cell.angle_beta   90.00
_cell.angle_gamma   90.00
#
_symmetry.space_group_name_H-M   'P 1'
#
loop_
_entity.id
_entity.type
_entity.pdbx_description
1 polymer ?
#
loop_
_entity_poly.entity_id
_entity_poly.type
_entity_poly.pdbx_seq_one_letter_code
_entity_poly.pdbx_strand_id
1 'polypeptide(L)' 'MIGSFVNRFAIGFLIANTNIPVSPWLKGLLIGLLLSLPDAIITKTYAPILGVGIVGGIIIGFVVGK' A
#
# COMPACT_ATOMS: atom_id res chain seq x y z
N MET A 1 9.59 -12.70 -8.24
CA MET A 1 8.97 -13.06 -6.95
C MET A 1 9.50 -12.22 -5.78
N ILE A 2 10.82 -12.02 -5.66
CA ILE A 2 11.39 -11.18 -4.59
C ILE A 2 10.91 -9.72 -4.68
N GLY A 3 10.92 -9.10 -5.86
CA GLY A 3 10.47 -7.71 -6.02
C GLY A 3 9.03 -7.46 -5.58
N SER A 4 8.10 -8.34 -5.97
CA SER A 4 6.70 -8.24 -5.55
C SER A 4 6.53 -8.43 -4.04
N PHE A 5 7.32 -9.33 -3.42
CA PHE A 5 7.32 -9.50 -1.97
C PHE A 5 7.83 -8.24 -1.27
N VAL A 6 8.97 -7.71 -1.70
CA VAL A 6 9.57 -6.48 -1.13
C VAL A 6 8.61 -5.32 -1.27
N ASN A 7 7.89 -5.18 -2.38
CA ASN A 7 6.90 -4.12 -2.53
C ASN A 7 5.75 -4.25 -1.51
N ARG A 8 5.21 -5.47 -1.30
CA ARG A 8 4.13 -5.66 -0.30
C ARG A 8 4.61 -5.48 1.14
N PHE A 9 5.84 -5.89 1.43
CA PHE A 9 6.49 -5.60 2.71
C PHE A 9 6.68 -4.09 2.92
N ALA A 10 7.18 -3.37 1.91
CA ALA A 10 7.39 -1.93 1.97
C ALA A 10 6.10 -1.17 2.26
N ILE A 11 4.97 -1.55 1.64
CA ILE A 11 3.65 -0.96 1.92
C ILE A 11 3.30 -1.09 3.40
N GLY A 12 3.32 -2.30 3.95
CA GLY A 12 2.98 -2.52 5.36
C GLY A 12 3.94 -1.82 6.32
N PHE A 13 5.25 -1.88 6.03
CA PHE A 13 6.28 -1.25 6.84
C PHE A 13 6.14 0.27 6.88
N LEU A 14 5.88 0.92 5.74
CA LEU A 14 5.66 2.37 5.68
C LEU A 14 4.36 2.78 6.38
N ILE A 15 3.25 2.07 6.17
CA ILE A 15 1.99 2.38 6.87
C ILE A 15 2.19 2.31 8.39
N ALA A 16 2.94 1.32 8.87
CA ALA A 16 3.17 1.13 10.31
C ALA A 16 4.12 2.18 10.92
N ASN A 17 5.16 2.59 10.20
CA ASN A 17 6.18 3.49 10.73
C ASN A 17 5.94 4.98 10.44
N THR A 18 5.02 5.31 9.53
CA THR A 18 4.75 6.71 9.18
C THR A 18 3.59 7.25 9.99
N ASN A 19 3.80 8.40 10.64
CA ASN A 19 2.77 9.12 11.37
C ASN A 19 2.37 10.35 10.56
N ILE A 20 1.39 10.18 9.68
CA ILE A 20 0.85 11.23 8.81
C ILE A 20 -0.40 11.80 9.50
N PRO A 21 -0.61 13.13 9.57
CA PRO A 21 -1.78 13.76 10.17
C PRO A 21 -3.04 13.62 9.29
N VAL A 22 -3.38 12.40 8.90
CA VAL A 22 -4.57 12.04 8.13
C VAL A 22 -5.24 10.83 8.78
N SER A 23 -6.50 10.58 8.42
CA SER A 23 -7.23 9.42 8.93
C SER A 23 -6.50 8.10 8.59
N PRO A 24 -6.50 7.10 9.50
CA PRO A 24 -5.80 5.83 9.32
C PRO A 24 -6.04 5.10 7.99
N TRP A 25 -7.30 5.08 7.55
CA TRP A 25 -7.69 4.44 6.29
C TRP A 25 -7.14 5.19 5.08
N LEU A 26 -7.08 6.53 5.16
CA LEU A 26 -6.56 7.38 4.09
C LEU A 26 -5.04 7.25 3.99
N LYS A 27 -4.33 7.14 5.13
CA LYS A 27 -2.90 6.79 5.16
C LYS A 27 -2.64 5.46 4.45
N GLY A 28 -3.43 4.44 4.79
CA GLY A 28 -3.37 3.13 4.18
C GLY A 28 -3.60 3.14 2.67
N LEU A 29 -4.64 3.84 2.23
CA LEU A 29 -4.98 4.02 0.82
C LEU A 29 -3.85 4.72 0.06
N LEU A 30 -3.36 5.86 0.55
CA LEU A 30 -2.34 6.66 -0.12
C LEU A 30 -1.05 5.87 -0.30
N ILE A 31 -0.54 5.25 0.76
CA ILE A 31 0.73 4.50 0.72
C ILE A 31 0.56 3.24 -0.16
N GLY A 32 -0.54 2.51 0.01
CA GLY A 32 -0.85 1.31 -0.78
C GLY A 32 -0.97 1.61 -2.28
N LEU A 33 -1.60 2.73 -2.63
CA LEU A 33 -1.74 3.18 -4.02
C LEU A 33 -0.41 3.65 -4.60
N LEU A 34 0.33 4.53 -3.90
CA LEU A 34 1.59 5.09 -4.40
C LEU A 34 2.63 4.01 -4.68
N LEU A 35 2.80 3.06 -3.76
CA LEU A 35 3.81 2.00 -3.91
C LEU A 35 3.38 0.91 -4.90
N SER A 36 2.09 0.74 -5.15
CA SER A 36 1.59 -0.20 -6.16
C SER A 36 1.60 0.37 -7.58
N LEU A 37 1.65 1.70 -7.72
CA LEU A 37 1.54 2.37 -9.01
C LEU A 37 2.72 2.10 -9.96
N PRO A 38 4.01 2.16 -9.53
CA PRO A 38 5.14 1.84 -10.40
C PRO A 38 5.07 0.41 -10.94
N ASP A 39 4.78 -0.56 -10.06
CA ASP A 39 4.64 -1.97 -10.44
C ASP A 39 3.50 -2.17 -11.46
N ALA A 40 2.36 -1.50 -11.25
CA ALA A 40 1.23 -1.52 -12.18
C ALA A 40 1.59 -0.92 -13.56
N ILE A 41 2.38 0.15 -13.59
CA ILE A 41 2.83 0.80 -14.83
C ILE A 41 3.81 -0.08 -15.60
N ILE A 42 4.80 -0.63 -14.89
CA ILE A 42 5.87 -1.46 -15.49
C ILE A 42 5.27 -2.75 -16.07
N THR A 43 4.39 -3.40 -15.32
CA THR A 43 3.76 -4.69 -15.72
C THR A 43 2.50 -4.52 -16.55
N LYS A 44 2.04 -3.28 -16.78
CA LYS A 44 0.77 -2.94 -17.45
C LYS A 44 -0.47 -3.60 -16.82
N THR A 45 -0.35 -4.03 -15.57
CA THR A 45 -1.38 -4.82 -14.89
C THR A 45 -2.00 -3.98 -13.77
N TYR A 46 -2.92 -3.09 -14.13
CA TYR A 46 -3.44 -2.07 -13.20
C TYR A 46 -4.43 -2.62 -12.18
N ALA A 47 -5.50 -3.26 -12.64
CA ALA A 47 -6.61 -3.67 -11.79
C ALA A 47 -6.19 -4.57 -10.60
N PRO A 48 -5.47 -5.69 -10.79
CA PRO A 48 -5.12 -6.56 -9.68
C PRO A 48 -4.01 -5.97 -8.78
N ILE A 49 -3.01 -5.28 -9.35
CA ILE A 49 -1.89 -4.75 -8.55
C ILE A 49 -2.34 -3.59 -7.67
N LEU A 50 -3.11 -2.65 -8.24
CA LEU A 50 -3.67 -1.53 -7.50
C LEU A 50 -4.77 -1.98 -6.54
N GLY A 51 -5.65 -2.88 -6.97
CA GLY A 51 -6.73 -3.40 -6.13
C GLY A 51 -6.20 -4.03 -4.84
N VAL A 52 -5.21 -4.93 -4.95
CA VAL A 52 -4.58 -5.56 -3.79
C VAL A 52 -3.82 -4.53 -2.93
N GLY A 53 -3.12 -3.60 -3.56
CA GLY A 53 -2.39 -2.53 -2.87
C GLY A 53 -3.28 -1.61 -2.05
N ILE A 54 -4.42 -1.20 -2.62
CA ILE A 54 -5.40 -0.32 -1.97
C ILE A 54 -6.11 -1.07 -0.85
N VAL A 55 -6.66 -2.26 -1.13
CA VAL A 55 -7.41 -3.04 -0.12
C VAL A 55 -6.50 -3.43 1.04
N GLY A 56 -5.31 -3.98 0.76
CA GLY A 56 -4.33 -4.31 1.79
C GLY A 56 -3.87 -3.09 2.56
N GLY A 57 -3.59 -1.98 1.87
CA GLY A 57 -3.18 -0.72 2.47
C GLY A 57 -4.23 -0.17 3.44
N ILE A 58 -5.50 -0.12 3.04
CA ILE A 58 -6.61 0.32 3.89
C ILE A 58 -6.73 -0.55 5.14
N ILE A 59 -6.69 -1.88 4.99
CA ILE A 59 -6.77 -2.82 6.12
C ILE A 59 -5.64 -2.57 7.13
N ILE A 60 -4.40 -2.47 6.65
CA ILE A 60 -3.24 -2.20 7.52
C ILE A 60 -3.38 -0.83 8.18
N GLY A 61 -3.84 0.18 7.43
CA GLY A 61 -4.12 1.52 7.92
C GLY A 61 -5.08 1.49 9.11
N PHE A 62 -6.22 0.80 8.98
CA PHE A 62 -7.19 0.62 10.06
C PHE A 62 -6.65 -0.16 11.27
N VAL A 63 -5.88 -1.23 11.04
CA VAL A 63 -5.34 -2.06 12.12
C VAL A 63 -4.28 -1.32 12.93
N VAL A 64 -3.46 -0.49 12.27
CA VAL A 64 -2.34 0.21 12.92
C VAL A 64 -2.75 1.59 13.45
N GLY A 65 -3.67 2.29 12.79
CA GLY A 65 -4.14 3.58 13.25
C GLY A 65 -5.07 3.41 14.45
N LYS A 66 -4.60 3.88 15.60
CA LYS A 66 -5.42 4.10 16.80
C LYS A 66 -6.28 5.34 16.65
#